data_AF-A0A7V3UV12-F1
#
_entry.id   AF-A0A7V3UV12-F1
#
_cell.length_a   1.000
_cell.length_b   1.000
_cell.length_c   1.000
_cell.angle_alpha   90.00
_cell.angle_beta   90.00
_cell.angle_gamma   90.00
#
_symmetry.space_group_name_H-M   'P 1'
#
loop_
_entity.id
_entity.type
_entity.pdbx_description
1 polymer ?
#
loop_
_entity_poly.entity_id
_entity_poly.type
_entity_poly.pdbx_seq_one_letter_code
_entity_poly.pdbx_strand_id
1 'polypeptide(L)'
;MTPSIAVWGPNVYVVVYLYNNNLPDSSGIYYKFSTDNGLNWSHEIFLTPTDYCVPKIKVYGNNIHIVWDGNYNGKQVIFYKHSTDNGNTWSENIRLTNEDESLRPSIAVEGNNVHLVWTDFRDGHQEVYYKRSTNNGFDWSDDI
;
A
#
# COMPACT_ATOMS: atom_id res chain seq x y z
N MET A 1 -13.84 -7.40 -2.86
CA MET A 1 -13.22 -6.17 -2.32
C MET A 1 -12.77 -6.50 -0.91
N THR A 2 -11.47 -6.42 -0.63
CA THR A 2 -10.93 -6.83 0.68
C THR A 2 -10.28 -5.61 1.34
N PRO A 3 -10.92 -5.01 2.35
CA PRO A 3 -10.29 -3.92 3.09
C PRO A 3 -9.08 -4.44 3.87
N SER A 4 -8.17 -3.54 4.22
CA SER A 4 -7.04 -3.81 5.09
C SER A 4 -7.03 -2.83 6.25
N ILE A 5 -6.70 -3.33 7.45
CA ILE A 5 -6.70 -2.58 8.70
C ILE A 5 -5.35 -2.72 9.39
N ALA A 6 -4.89 -1.65 10.04
CA ALA A 6 -3.71 -1.65 10.89
C ALA A 6 -3.93 -0.75 12.12
N VAL A 7 -3.23 -1.05 13.21
CA VAL A 7 -3.41 -0.37 14.50
C VAL A 7 -2.05 -0.06 15.13
N TRP A 8 -1.94 1.10 15.77
CA TRP A 8 -0.82 1.46 16.62
C TRP A 8 -1.28 2.37 17.77
N GLY A 9 -1.18 1.88 19.00
CA GLY A 9 -1.75 2.58 20.16
C GLY A 9 -3.26 2.83 19.96
N PRO A 10 -3.76 4.06 20.16
CA PRO A 10 -5.17 4.38 19.95
C PRO A 10 -5.54 4.57 18.48
N ASN A 11 -4.57 4.60 17.58
CA ASN A 11 -4.80 4.89 16.18
C ASN A 11 -5.21 3.62 15.42
N VAL A 12 -6.29 3.74 14.65
CA VAL A 12 -6.81 2.69 13.78
C VAL A 12 -6.85 3.22 12.36
N TYR A 13 -6.29 2.47 11.41
CA TYR A 13 -6.17 2.87 10.01
C TYR A 13 -6.80 1.82 9.11
N VAL A 14 -7.63 2.26 8.16
CA VAL A 14 -8.29 1.39 7.19
C VAL A 14 -8.00 1.90 5.78
N VAL A 15 -7.62 0.96 4.90
CA VAL A 15 -7.52 1.21 3.47
C VAL A 15 -8.41 0.25 2.69
N VAL A 16 -8.99 0.74 1.61
CA VAL A 16 -9.91 -0.02 0.79
C VAL A 16 -9.89 0.50 -0.64
N TYR A 17 -9.98 -0.40 -1.63
CA TYR A 17 -10.28 -0.01 -3.00
C TYR A 17 -11.78 0.23 -3.15
N LEU A 18 -12.17 1.40 -3.66
CA LEU A 18 -13.56 1.73 -3.99
C LEU A 18 -13.67 2.20 -5.44
N TYR A 19 -14.83 1.96 -6.02
CA TYR A 19 -15.27 2.57 -7.28
C TYR A 19 -16.30 3.64 -6.93
N ASN A 20 -16.05 4.89 -7.31
CA ASN A 20 -17.00 5.97 -7.09
C ASN A 20 -17.76 6.26 -8.40
N ASN A 21 -19.04 5.85 -8.44
CA ASN A 21 -19.93 5.99 -9.60
C ASN A 21 -20.21 7.46 -9.99
N ASN A 22 -19.91 8.43 -9.12
CA ASN A 22 -20.26 9.83 -9.33
C ASN A 22 -19.17 10.65 -10.04
N LEU A 23 -18.00 10.04 -10.32
CA LEU A 23 -16.94 10.67 -11.09
C LEU A 23 -16.36 9.62 -12.07
N PRO A 24 -16.26 9.94 -13.38
CA PRO A 24 -16.01 8.97 -14.43
C PRO A 24 -14.67 8.21 -14.33
N ASP A 25 -13.72 8.67 -13.52
CA ASP A 25 -12.38 8.07 -13.34
C ASP A 25 -11.98 7.91 -11.86
N SER A 26 -12.95 7.78 -10.95
CA SER A 26 -12.68 7.83 -9.50
C SER A 26 -12.61 6.46 -8.81
N SER A 27 -12.08 5.46 -9.51
CA SER A 27 -11.65 4.24 -8.82
C SER A 27 -10.28 4.43 -8.19
N GLY A 28 -10.12 3.94 -6.98
CA GLY A 28 -8.81 3.97 -6.35
C GLY A 28 -8.82 3.59 -4.89
N ILE A 29 -7.71 3.90 -4.23
CA ILE A 29 -7.51 3.59 -2.82
C ILE A 29 -8.05 4.73 -1.97
N TYR A 30 -8.95 4.37 -1.06
CA TYR A 30 -9.49 5.24 -0.04
C TYR A 30 -8.95 4.86 1.33
N TYR A 31 -8.79 5.88 2.16
CA TYR A 31 -8.21 5.80 3.50
C TYR A 31 -9.15 6.46 4.51
N LYS A 32 -9.26 5.83 5.67
CA LYS A 32 -9.95 6.33 6.86
C LYS A 32 -9.13 6.01 8.10
N PHE A 33 -9.21 6.88 9.09
CA PHE A 33 -8.54 6.64 10.36
C PHE A 33 -9.35 7.10 11.55
N SER A 34 -9.01 6.54 12.71
CA SER A 34 -9.45 6.95 14.03
C SER A 34 -8.23 7.16 14.90
N THR A 35 -8.29 8.11 15.83
CA THR A 35 -7.23 8.38 16.82
C THR A 35 -7.69 8.09 18.26
N ASP A 36 -8.86 7.47 18.40
CA ASP A 36 -9.55 7.27 19.67
C ASP A 36 -10.12 5.85 19.80
N ASN A 37 -9.33 4.85 19.39
CA ASN A 37 -9.68 3.42 19.44
C ASN A 37 -10.96 3.06 18.64
N GLY A 38 -11.21 3.78 17.55
CA GLY A 38 -12.33 3.52 16.66
C GLY A 38 -13.66 4.16 17.10
N LEU A 39 -13.65 5.07 18.09
CA LEU A 39 -14.87 5.76 18.55
C LEU A 39 -15.34 6.82 17.54
N ASN A 40 -14.42 7.61 17.00
CA ASN A 40 -14.67 8.58 15.93
C ASN A 40 -13.75 8.33 14.74
N TRP A 41 -14.27 8.55 13.54
CA TRP A 41 -13.57 8.31 12.28
C TRP A 41 -13.45 9.58 11.46
N SER A 42 -12.35 9.71 10.74
CA SER A 42 -12.18 10.72 9.72
C SER A 42 -13.23 10.58 8.61
N HIS A 43 -13.41 11.65 7.83
CA HIS A 43 -14.02 11.53 6.50
C HIS A 43 -13.16 10.61 5.61
N GLU A 44 -13.75 10.14 4.51
CA GLU A 44 -13.03 9.37 3.50
C GLU A 44 -12.01 10.24 2.78
N ILE A 45 -10.79 9.75 2.68
CA ILE A 45 -9.70 10.43 1.99
C ILE A 45 -9.34 9.58 0.77
N PHE A 46 -9.42 10.18 -0.42
CA PHE A 46 -8.94 9.55 -1.65
C PHE A 46 -7.41 9.68 -1.70
N LEU A 47 -6.69 8.57 -1.70
CA LEU A 47 -5.21 8.58 -1.68
C LEU A 47 -4.60 8.56 -3.08
N THR A 48 -5.11 7.72 -3.96
CA THR A 48 -4.58 7.58 -5.31
C THR A 48 -5.59 6.92 -6.24
N PRO A 49 -5.69 7.38 -7.51
CA PRO A 49 -6.34 6.62 -8.54
C PRO A 49 -5.56 5.34 -8.80
N THR A 50 -6.29 4.27 -9.10
CA THR A 50 -5.75 3.00 -9.58
C THR A 50 -6.88 2.15 -10.14
N ASP A 51 -6.53 1.22 -11.01
CA ASP A 51 -7.41 0.11 -11.35
C ASP A 51 -7.67 -0.77 -10.11
N TYR A 52 -8.56 -1.74 -10.27
CA TYR A 52 -8.87 -2.72 -9.24
C TYR A 52 -7.59 -3.30 -8.62
N CYS A 53 -7.51 -3.19 -7.30
CA CYS A 53 -6.38 -3.68 -6.51
C CYS A 53 -6.83 -4.20 -5.15
N VAL A 54 -5.92 -4.86 -4.43
CA VAL A 54 -6.13 -5.27 -3.03
C VAL A 54 -5.07 -4.61 -2.15
N PRO A 55 -5.32 -3.39 -1.63
CA PRO A 55 -4.33 -2.68 -0.84
C PRO A 55 -4.07 -3.38 0.50
N LYS A 56 -2.82 -3.33 0.96
CA LYS A 56 -2.39 -3.76 2.29
C LYS A 56 -1.82 -2.56 3.03
N ILE A 57 -2.15 -2.44 4.32
CA ILE A 57 -1.60 -1.40 5.21
C ILE A 57 -0.84 -2.02 6.39
N LYS A 58 0.28 -1.40 6.76
CA LYS A 58 1.01 -1.64 8.03
C LYS A 58 1.46 -0.32 8.64
N VAL A 59 1.57 -0.31 9.97
CA VAL A 59 1.96 0.87 10.73
C VAL A 59 2.97 0.50 11.82
N TYR A 60 3.90 1.42 12.08
CA TYR A 60 4.82 1.36 13.22
C TYR A 60 5.13 2.79 13.67
N GLY A 61 4.79 3.14 14.91
CA GLY A 61 4.90 4.52 15.37
C GLY A 61 4.00 5.46 14.56
N ASN A 62 4.61 6.50 13.99
CA ASN A 62 3.97 7.47 13.10
C ASN A 62 4.06 7.10 11.61
N ASN A 63 4.73 5.98 11.28
CA ASN A 63 4.93 5.58 9.89
C ASN A 63 3.81 4.65 9.44
N ILE A 64 3.27 4.95 8.26
CA ILE A 64 2.21 4.19 7.61
C ILE A 64 2.70 3.77 6.24
N HIS A 65 2.49 2.50 5.91
CA HIS A 65 2.98 1.88 4.69
C HIS A 65 1.81 1.20 3.99
N ILE A 66 1.57 1.56 2.72
CA ILE A 66 0.53 0.96 1.88
C ILE A 66 1.19 0.35 0.65
N VAL A 67 0.83 -0.89 0.33
CA VAL A 67 1.21 -1.57 -0.91
C VAL A 67 0.00 -2.10 -1.64
N TRP A 68 0.05 -2.12 -2.97
CA TRP A 68 -0.99 -2.68 -3.82
C TRP A 68 -0.40 -3.14 -5.15
N ASP A 69 -1.03 -4.11 -5.78
CA ASP A 69 -0.82 -4.43 -7.20
C ASP A 69 -1.68 -3.48 -8.05
N GLY A 70 -1.11 -2.92 -9.11
CA GLY A 70 -1.83 -2.01 -10.02
C GLY A 70 -1.28 -2.07 -11.44
N ASN A 71 -2.08 -1.58 -12.39
CA ASN A 71 -1.70 -1.63 -13.80
C ASN A 71 -0.66 -0.55 -14.14
N TYR A 72 0.37 -0.95 -14.86
CA TYR A 72 1.32 -0.06 -15.50
C TYR A 72 1.62 -0.60 -16.90
N ASN A 73 1.30 0.18 -17.95
CA ASN A 73 1.49 -0.22 -19.35
C ASN A 73 0.87 -1.59 -19.72
N GLY A 74 -0.26 -1.95 -19.11
CA GLY A 74 -0.92 -3.23 -19.36
C GLY A 74 -0.33 -4.41 -18.59
N LYS A 75 0.61 -4.17 -17.67
CA LYS A 75 1.22 -5.16 -16.79
C LYS A 75 0.88 -4.87 -15.35
N GLN A 76 0.71 -5.91 -14.55
CA GLN A 76 0.55 -5.73 -13.11
C GLN A 76 1.92 -5.50 -12.46
N VAL A 77 2.01 -4.46 -11.63
CA VAL A 77 3.22 -4.09 -10.90
C VAL A 77 2.88 -3.76 -9.45
N ILE A 78 3.87 -3.85 -8.56
CA ILE A 78 3.67 -3.47 -7.15
C ILE A 78 3.94 -1.98 -7.00
N PHE A 79 2.95 -1.28 -6.47
CA PHE A 79 3.07 0.10 -6.03
C PHE A 79 3.12 0.20 -4.51
N TYR A 80 3.69 1.30 -4.05
CA TYR A 80 3.90 1.64 -2.66
C TYR A 80 3.68 3.13 -2.41
N LYS A 81 3.16 3.44 -1.22
CA LYS A 81 2.98 4.80 -0.71
C LYS A 81 3.21 4.78 0.80
N HIS A 82 3.80 5.84 1.34
CA HIS A 82 3.95 5.98 2.78
C HIS A 82 3.53 7.34 3.31
N SER A 83 3.41 7.39 4.64
CA SER A 83 3.34 8.60 5.43
C SER A 83 4.27 8.45 6.62
N THR A 84 4.96 9.52 7.01
CA THR A 84 5.84 9.57 8.19
C THR A 84 5.26 10.47 9.29
N ASP A 85 3.99 10.87 9.18
CA ASP A 85 3.36 11.85 10.06
C ASP A 85 1.93 11.47 10.45
N ASN A 86 1.67 10.18 10.68
CA ASN A 86 0.36 9.60 11.03
C ASN A 86 -0.72 9.76 9.93
N GLY A 87 -0.32 9.84 8.67
CA GLY A 87 -1.23 9.95 7.53
C GLY A 87 -1.70 11.37 7.25
N ASN A 88 -1.04 12.40 7.81
CA ASN A 88 -1.34 13.80 7.52
C ASN A 88 -0.83 14.20 6.13
N THR A 89 0.36 13.72 5.76
CA THR A 89 0.93 13.85 4.41
C THR A 89 1.36 12.48 3.90
N TRP A 90 1.37 12.34 2.57
CA TRP A 90 1.67 11.09 1.89
C TRP A 90 2.70 11.32 0.79
N SER A 91 3.53 10.31 0.53
CA SER A 91 4.44 10.31 -0.61
C SER A 91 3.69 10.26 -1.94
N GLU A 92 4.42 10.53 -3.01
CA GLU A 92 4.04 10.10 -4.36
C GLU A 92 3.90 8.58 -4.43
N ASN A 93 3.27 8.09 -5.49
CA ASN A 93 3.21 6.65 -5.77
C ASN A 93 4.59 6.16 -6.23
N ILE A 94 5.13 5.17 -5.53
CA ILE A 94 6.41 4.56 -5.85
C ILE A 94 6.14 3.20 -6.49
N ARG A 95 6.59 3.00 -7.72
CA ARG A 95 6.59 1.68 -8.37
C ARG A 95 7.80 0.88 -7.87
N LEU A 96 7.57 -0.31 -7.32
CA LEU A 96 8.61 -1.14 -6.72
C LEU A 96 9.09 -2.30 -7.58
N THR A 97 8.33 -2.67 -8.62
CA THR A 97 8.68 -3.74 -9.57
C THR A 97 8.62 -3.28 -11.02
N ASN A 98 9.23 -4.05 -11.92
CA ASN A 98 9.21 -3.80 -13.36
C ASN A 98 7.97 -4.43 -14.02
N GLU A 99 7.88 -4.40 -15.35
CA GLU A 99 6.75 -4.86 -16.16
C GLU A 99 6.66 -6.41 -16.30
N ASP A 100 6.90 -7.10 -15.20
CA ASP A 100 7.13 -8.55 -15.11
C ASP A 100 5.91 -9.36 -14.61
N GLU A 101 4.75 -8.71 -14.47
CA GLU A 101 3.52 -9.27 -13.88
C GLU A 101 3.67 -9.63 -12.39
N SER A 102 3.83 -8.60 -11.56
CA SER A 102 3.93 -8.70 -10.11
C SER A 102 2.56 -8.52 -9.44
N LEU A 103 2.22 -9.43 -8.53
CA LEU A 103 0.89 -9.55 -7.94
C LEU A 103 0.93 -9.86 -6.44
N ARG A 104 -0.20 -9.58 -5.77
CA ARG A 104 -0.49 -10.03 -4.39
C ARG A 104 0.60 -9.66 -3.38
N PRO A 105 0.94 -8.36 -3.24
CA PRO A 105 1.96 -7.95 -2.30
C PRO A 105 1.53 -8.23 -0.86
N SER A 106 2.53 -8.48 0.00
CA SER A 106 2.39 -8.54 1.45
C SER A 106 3.53 -7.78 2.10
N ILE A 107 3.21 -7.04 3.17
CA ILE A 107 4.15 -6.13 3.81
C ILE A 107 4.20 -6.36 5.33
N ALA A 108 5.40 -6.22 5.90
CA ALA A 108 5.66 -6.21 7.33
C ALA A 108 6.62 -5.05 7.68
N VAL A 109 6.49 -4.50 8.89
CA VAL A 109 7.26 -3.33 9.34
C VAL A 109 7.72 -3.54 10.78
N GLU A 110 8.98 -3.20 11.07
CA GLU A 110 9.54 -3.15 12.43
C GLU A 110 10.55 -2.00 12.51
N GLY A 111 10.27 -1.01 13.37
CA GLY A 111 11.06 0.21 13.44
C GLY A 111 11.07 0.93 12.09
N ASN A 112 12.27 1.15 11.55
CA ASN A 112 12.46 1.75 10.22
C ASN A 112 12.53 0.74 9.08
N ASN A 113 12.47 -0.57 9.39
CA ASN A 113 12.60 -1.61 8.39
C ASN A 113 11.24 -1.97 7.80
N VAL A 114 11.16 -1.99 6.48
CA VAL A 114 9.99 -2.38 5.71
C VAL A 114 10.36 -3.60 4.89
N HIS A 115 9.58 -4.67 5.02
CA HIS A 115 9.78 -5.93 4.33
C HIS A 115 8.61 -6.16 3.39
N LEU A 116 8.89 -6.41 2.11
CA LEU A 116 7.90 -6.62 1.07
C LEU A 116 8.15 -7.97 0.39
N VAL A 117 7.09 -8.75 0.24
CA VAL A 117 7.07 -9.94 -0.63
C VAL A 117 5.93 -9.83 -1.63
N TRP A 118 6.10 -10.42 -2.80
CA TRP A 118 5.08 -10.50 -3.84
C TRP A 118 5.25 -11.79 -4.63
N THR A 119 4.25 -12.11 -5.47
CA THR A 119 4.41 -13.15 -6.48
C THR A 119 4.67 -12.51 -7.84
N ASP A 120 5.57 -13.07 -8.63
CA ASP A 120 6.00 -12.53 -9.92
C ASP A 120 6.05 -13.63 -10.97
N PHE A 121 6.00 -13.28 -12.26
CA PHE A 121 6.04 -14.25 -13.37
C PHE A 121 7.22 -14.02 -14.34
N ARG A 122 8.24 -13.23 -13.95
CA ARG A 122 9.41 -12.95 -14.81
C ARG A 122 10.15 -14.17 -15.31
N ASP A 123 10.15 -15.28 -14.56
CA ASP A 123 10.86 -16.50 -14.92
C ASP A 123 9.97 -17.56 -15.58
N GLY A 124 8.80 -17.15 -16.07
CA GLY A 124 7.87 -17.99 -16.82
C GLY A 124 7.02 -18.93 -15.96
N HIS A 125 7.20 -18.92 -14.65
CA HIS A 125 6.33 -19.55 -13.66
C HIS A 125 6.10 -18.59 -12.49
N GLN A 126 5.26 -18.94 -11.52
CA GLN A 126 4.97 -18.05 -10.39
C GLN A 126 5.98 -18.30 -9.28
N GLU A 127 6.86 -17.34 -9.01
CA GLU A 127 7.77 -17.38 -7.85
C GLU A 127 7.42 -16.30 -6.82
N VAL A 128 8.01 -16.42 -5.64
CA VAL A 128 7.94 -15.41 -4.58
C VAL A 128 9.22 -14.62 -4.59
N TYR A 129 9.08 -13.30 -4.63
CA TYR A 129 10.18 -12.36 -4.58
C TYR A 129 10.09 -11.49 -3.33
N TYR A 130 11.24 -10.95 -2.94
CA TYR A 130 11.41 -10.15 -1.74
C TYR A 130 12.24 -8.90 -2.00
N LYS A 131 11.92 -7.81 -1.30
CA LYS A 131 12.82 -6.67 -1.13
C LYS A 131 12.55 -5.95 0.18
N ARG A 132 13.46 -5.06 0.57
CA ARG A 132 13.31 -4.30 1.82
C ARG A 132 13.76 -2.86 1.71
N SER A 133 13.26 -2.05 2.63
CA SER A 133 13.80 -0.75 2.97
C SER A 133 14.29 -0.77 4.42
N THR A 134 15.38 -0.07 4.71
CA THR A 134 15.90 0.14 6.07
C THR A 134 15.72 1.59 6.54
N ASN A 135 15.02 2.41 5.77
CA ASN A 135 14.80 3.83 6.00
C ASN A 135 13.34 4.21 5.73
N ASN A 136 12.37 3.52 6.32
CA ASN A 136 10.93 3.85 6.21
C ASN A 136 10.39 3.91 4.77
N GLY A 137 11.01 3.19 3.84
CA GLY A 137 10.60 3.15 2.44
C GLY A 137 11.06 4.35 1.61
N PHE A 138 12.05 5.13 2.08
CA PHE A 138 12.70 6.15 1.24
C PHE A 138 13.51 5.51 0.11
N ASP A 139 14.23 4.42 0.42
CA ASP A 139 14.99 3.63 -0.56
C ASP A 139 14.74 2.13 -0.35
N TRP A 140 14.94 1.35 -1.41
CA TRP A 140 14.71 -0.09 -1.42
C TRP A 140 15.92 -0.85 -1.96
N SER A 141 16.14 -2.05 -1.44
CA SER A 141 17.12 -3.00 -1.96
C SER A 141 16.73 -3.51 -3.35
N ASP A 142 17.67 -4.21 -3.98
CA ASP A 142 17.37 -5.08 -5.12
C ASP A 142 16.40 -6.20 -4.71
N ASP A 143 15.75 -6.78 -5.72
CA ASP A 143 14.86 -7.94 -5.59
C ASP A 143 15.69 -9.21 -5.32
N ILE A 144 15.16 -10.10 -4.46
CA ILE A 144 15.73 -11.42 -4.11
C ILE A 144 14.65 -12.49 -4.30
#